data_AF-A0A0F3R8C2-F1
#
_entry.id   AF-A0A0F3R8C2-F1
#
_cell.length_a   1.000
_cell.length_b   1.000
_cell.length_c   1.000
_cell.angle_alpha   90.00
_cell.angle_beta   90.00
_cell.angle_gamma   90.00
#
_symmetry.space_group_name_H-M   'P 1'
#
loop_
_entity.id
_entity.type
_entity.pdbx_description
1 polymer ?
#
loop_
_entity_poly.entity_id
_entity_poly.type
_entity_poly.pdbx_seq_one_letter_code
_entity_poly.pdbx_strand_id
1 'polypeptide(L)'
;MYNNNETQAAVQNALRVPLGYGGNKNAKVDILLHHQVANKGALVEDSKLVIKGNDISAVGAIRFGGASVELVFENNNITVDSRIYSNGIERGRLTVAGNNVVFTKPIGHDGMNLFSISALQIENNKTATLKSDIYSNDIVLGQNSKLIIDSSKQNIDVWSGVASNNPGDDHGIVEVKGKNAVIFRKSVGLQDFRVAEIKIGNENKAEFKQNVYAKKITVASNDVEFQEKLDMTQYNQDNRGYR
;
A
#
# COMPACT_ATOMS: atom_id res chain seq x y z
N MET A 1 44.85 5.91 -38.92
CA MET A 1 44.28 4.94 -37.97
C MET A 1 43.94 5.71 -36.71
N TYR A 2 42.65 5.98 -36.46
CA TYR A 2 42.21 6.70 -35.28
C TYR A 2 42.02 5.70 -34.13
N ASN A 3 42.88 5.78 -33.12
CA ASN A 3 42.72 5.08 -31.85
C ASN A 3 41.96 6.02 -30.90
N ASN A 4 40.65 5.83 -30.77
CA ASN A 4 39.86 6.47 -29.73
C ASN A 4 39.89 5.57 -28.48
N ASN A 5 40.81 5.86 -27.56
CA ASN A 5 40.66 5.47 -26.16
C ASN A 5 39.87 6.55 -25.44
N GLU A 6 38.55 6.58 -25.67
CA GLU A 6 37.63 7.24 -24.76
C GLU A 6 37.20 6.20 -23.73
N THR A 7 37.67 6.40 -22.51
CA THR A 7 37.26 5.67 -21.30
C THR A 7 35.77 5.91 -21.08
N GLN A 8 34.93 5.07 -21.69
CA GLN A 8 33.50 5.03 -21.39
C GLN A 8 33.33 4.61 -19.94
N ALA A 9 32.77 5.52 -19.14
CA ALA A 9 32.26 5.24 -17.83
C ALA A 9 31.40 3.98 -17.88
N ALA A 10 31.78 2.98 -17.10
CA ALA A 10 31.08 1.71 -16.97
C ALA A 10 29.70 1.96 -16.34
N VAL A 11 28.71 2.25 -17.19
CA VAL A 11 27.29 2.10 -16.84
C VAL A 11 26.97 0.62 -17.01
N GLN A 12 27.32 -0.18 -15.99
CA GLN A 12 26.87 -1.56 -15.90
C GLN A 12 25.36 -1.59 -15.62
N ASN A 13 24.61 -2.08 -16.60
CA ASN A 13 23.25 -2.63 -16.53
C ASN A 13 22.20 -1.85 -15.70
N ALA A 14 21.92 -0.63 -16.14
CA ALA A 14 20.56 -0.11 -16.18
C ALA A 14 20.03 -0.27 -17.62
N LEU A 15 19.34 -1.40 -17.88
CA LEU A 15 18.47 -1.67 -19.04
C LEU A 15 18.79 -0.92 -20.35
N ARG A 16 19.73 -1.44 -21.16
CA ARG A 16 19.83 -1.12 -22.61
C ARG A 16 20.00 -2.38 -23.47
N VAL A 17 19.40 -3.48 -23.05
CA VAL A 17 19.09 -4.59 -23.95
C VAL A 17 17.60 -4.43 -24.25
N PRO A 18 17.18 -4.23 -25.51
CA PRO A 18 15.78 -4.49 -25.85
C PRO A 18 15.54 -5.92 -25.38
N LEU A 19 14.58 -6.15 -24.47
CA LEU A 19 14.13 -7.51 -24.19
C LEU A 19 13.61 -8.05 -25.51
N GLY A 20 14.47 -8.75 -26.25
CA GLY A 20 14.13 -9.35 -27.53
C GLY A 20 13.04 -10.36 -27.25
N TYR A 21 11.79 -10.00 -27.54
CA TYR A 21 10.65 -10.90 -27.52
C TYR A 21 10.76 -11.87 -28.71
N GLY A 22 11.76 -12.75 -28.65
CA GLY A 22 11.85 -13.95 -29.47
C GLY A 22 11.10 -15.08 -28.78
N GLY A 23 9.77 -15.12 -28.94
CA GLY A 23 9.01 -16.35 -28.75
C GLY A 23 8.30 -16.53 -27.40
N ASN A 24 7.44 -15.59 -26.98
CA ASN A 24 6.11 -15.85 -26.38
C ASN A 24 5.47 -14.49 -26.05
N LYS A 25 4.37 -14.12 -26.72
CA LYS A 25 3.64 -12.86 -26.46
C LYS A 25 3.00 -12.79 -25.06
N ASN A 26 3.01 -13.90 -24.32
CA ASN A 26 2.42 -14.02 -22.98
C ASN A 26 3.48 -14.10 -21.85
N ALA A 27 4.78 -14.00 -22.17
CA ALA A 27 5.82 -14.02 -21.14
C ALA A 27 5.70 -12.77 -20.27
N LYS A 28 5.51 -12.96 -18.95
CA LYS A 28 5.53 -11.89 -17.96
C LYS A 28 6.90 -11.82 -17.28
N VAL A 29 7.31 -10.61 -16.91
CA VAL A 29 8.56 -10.34 -16.19
C VAL A 29 8.32 -10.40 -14.68
N ASP A 30 9.21 -11.08 -13.97
CA ASP A 30 9.25 -11.05 -12.50
C ASP A 30 10.42 -10.17 -12.03
N ILE A 31 10.13 -9.22 -11.13
CA ILE A 31 11.11 -8.26 -10.62
C ILE A 31 11.49 -8.64 -9.19
N LEU A 32 12.79 -8.82 -8.92
CA LEU A 32 13.32 -8.96 -7.57
C LEU A 32 13.96 -7.64 -7.13
N LEU A 33 13.39 -7.02 -6.10
CA LEU A 33 13.95 -5.86 -5.42
C LEU A 33 14.76 -6.33 -4.22
N HIS A 34 16.08 -6.32 -4.35
CA HIS A 34 16.99 -6.76 -3.30
C HIS A 34 18.15 -5.78 -3.20
N HIS A 35 18.57 -5.53 -1.96
CA HIS A 35 19.78 -4.75 -1.68
C HIS A 35 20.82 -5.68 -1.06
N GLN A 36 21.97 -5.85 -1.71
CA GLN A 36 23.13 -6.54 -1.14
C GLN A 36 24.15 -5.52 -0.63
N VAL A 37 24.47 -5.58 0.66
CA VAL A 37 25.53 -4.76 1.25
C VAL A 37 26.87 -5.46 1.01
N ALA A 38 27.74 -4.87 0.18
CA ALA A 38 29.03 -5.46 -0.15
C ALA A 38 30.07 -5.34 0.99
N ASN A 39 29.92 -4.40 1.94
CA ASN A 39 30.89 -4.14 3.01
C ASN A 39 30.21 -3.82 4.35
N LYS A 40 30.64 -4.50 5.42
CA LYS A 40 30.27 -4.15 6.81
C LYS A 40 30.81 -2.75 7.13
N GLY A 41 29.93 -1.76 7.24
CA GLY A 41 30.27 -0.40 7.67
C GLY A 41 29.88 0.73 6.70
N ALA A 42 29.37 0.42 5.51
CA ALA A 42 28.80 1.43 4.62
C ALA A 42 27.38 1.84 5.10
N LEU A 43 27.11 3.14 5.16
CA LEU A 43 25.76 3.67 5.34
C LEU A 43 24.89 3.17 4.18
N VAL A 44 23.79 2.50 4.52
CA VAL A 44 22.89 1.84 3.58
C VAL A 44 21.91 2.88 3.05
N GLU A 45 22.01 3.26 1.78
CA GLU A 45 20.92 3.97 1.09
C GLU A 45 19.83 2.97 0.70
N ASP A 46 18.57 3.31 0.96
CA ASP A 46 17.43 2.44 0.61
C ASP A 46 17.36 2.26 -0.92
N SER A 47 17.27 1.00 -1.38
CA SER A 47 17.12 0.73 -2.83
C SER A 47 15.68 0.98 -3.27
N LYS A 48 15.48 1.86 -4.25
CA LYS A 48 14.15 2.31 -4.68
C LYS A 48 13.87 1.95 -6.14
N LEU A 49 12.74 1.27 -6.40
CA LEU A 49 12.15 1.16 -7.74
C LEU A 49 10.97 2.11 -7.86
N VAL A 50 11.02 3.01 -8.83
CA VAL A 50 9.94 3.98 -9.09
C VAL A 50 9.24 3.65 -10.40
N ILE A 51 7.95 3.34 -10.31
CA ILE A 51 7.06 3.13 -11.45
C ILE A 51 6.39 4.47 -11.80
N LYS A 52 6.90 5.09 -12.87
CA LYS A 52 6.35 6.33 -13.44
C LYS A 52 5.37 6.08 -14.60
N GLY A 53 5.40 4.89 -15.20
CA GLY A 53 4.46 4.48 -16.25
C GLY A 53 3.06 4.23 -15.70
N ASN A 54 2.06 4.25 -16.58
CA ASN A 54 0.66 3.91 -16.28
C ASN A 54 0.31 2.46 -16.64
N ASP A 55 1.25 1.71 -17.21
CA ASP A 55 1.09 0.32 -17.62
C ASP A 55 2.27 -0.51 -17.12
N ILE A 56 1.97 -1.55 -16.34
CA ILE A 56 2.90 -2.60 -15.91
C ILE A 56 2.34 -4.00 -16.20
N SER A 57 1.44 -4.13 -17.17
CA SER A 57 0.77 -5.39 -17.53
C SER A 57 1.74 -6.51 -17.92
N ALA A 58 2.92 -6.15 -18.43
CA ALA A 58 4.01 -7.07 -18.72
C ALA A 58 4.68 -7.65 -17.45
N VAL A 59 4.45 -7.07 -16.27
CA VAL A 59 5.02 -7.54 -15.00
C VAL A 59 4.07 -8.54 -14.34
N GLY A 60 4.56 -9.75 -14.09
CA GLY A 60 3.81 -10.82 -13.42
C GLY A 60 3.85 -10.72 -11.91
N ALA A 61 5.03 -10.40 -11.38
CA ALA A 61 5.24 -10.19 -9.97
C ALA A 61 6.38 -9.21 -9.66
N ILE A 62 6.28 -8.58 -8.49
CA ILE A 62 7.34 -7.82 -7.86
C ILE A 62 7.58 -8.41 -6.48
N ARG A 63 8.81 -8.83 -6.21
CA ARG A 63 9.21 -9.49 -4.97
C ARG A 63 10.23 -8.65 -4.22
N PHE A 64 9.98 -8.39 -2.94
CA PHE A 64 10.99 -7.83 -2.03
C PHE A 64 11.90 -8.93 -1.49
N GLY A 65 13.19 -8.79 -1.72
CA GLY A 65 14.23 -9.68 -1.20
C GLY A 65 15.00 -9.13 0.00
N GLY A 66 14.92 -7.81 0.27
CA GLY A 66 15.63 -7.14 1.36
C GLY A 66 14.68 -6.30 2.23
N ALA A 67 15.12 -5.92 3.43
CA ALA A 67 14.33 -5.04 4.30
C ALA A 67 14.36 -3.57 3.82
N SER A 68 15.52 -3.08 3.40
CA SER A 68 15.78 -1.70 2.95
C SER A 68 15.54 -1.52 1.44
N VAL A 69 14.33 -1.84 1.00
CA VAL A 69 13.89 -1.63 -0.39
C VAL A 69 12.53 -0.93 -0.43
N GLU A 70 12.30 -0.12 -1.45
CA GLU A 70 11.06 0.60 -1.64
C GLU A 70 10.55 0.45 -3.07
N LEU A 71 9.26 0.13 -3.24
CA LEU A 71 8.55 0.21 -4.51
C LEU A 71 7.60 1.40 -4.47
N VAL A 72 7.73 2.32 -5.42
CA VAL A 72 6.91 3.54 -5.48
C VAL A 72 6.13 3.62 -6.78
N PHE A 73 4.82 3.82 -6.66
CA PHE A 73 3.95 4.15 -7.78
C PHE A 73 3.73 5.66 -7.81
N GLU A 74 4.34 6.36 -8.77
CA GLU A 74 4.30 7.83 -8.88
C GLU A 74 3.27 8.33 -9.90
N ASN A 75 2.76 7.45 -10.78
CA ASN A 75 1.82 7.85 -11.83
C ASN A 75 0.42 8.16 -11.27
N ASN A 76 -0.23 9.18 -11.83
CA ASN A 76 -1.57 9.64 -11.45
C ASN A 76 -2.67 8.57 -11.52
N ASN A 77 -2.61 7.62 -12.46
CA ASN A 77 -3.61 6.55 -12.56
C ASN A 77 -2.97 5.25 -13.05
N ILE A 78 -3.00 4.20 -12.23
CA ILE A 78 -2.51 2.87 -12.62
C ILE A 78 -3.35 1.76 -11.97
N THR A 79 -3.61 0.71 -12.74
CA THR A 79 -4.14 -0.55 -12.22
C THR A 79 -3.01 -1.58 -12.20
N VAL A 80 -2.72 -2.11 -11.02
CA VAL A 80 -1.65 -3.06 -10.74
C VAL A 80 -2.25 -4.47 -10.66
N ASP A 81 -2.08 -5.22 -11.76
CA ASP A 81 -2.46 -6.64 -11.86
C ASP A 81 -1.26 -7.59 -11.71
N SER A 82 -0.26 -7.15 -10.96
CA SER A 82 0.93 -7.91 -10.62
C SER A 82 0.86 -8.32 -9.15
N ARG A 83 1.37 -9.51 -8.81
CA ARG A 83 1.54 -9.88 -7.40
C ARG A 83 2.66 -9.04 -6.79
N ILE A 84 2.45 -8.50 -5.59
CA ILE A 84 3.50 -7.82 -4.83
C ILE A 84 3.66 -8.57 -3.52
N TYR A 85 4.84 -9.15 -3.26
CA TYR A 85 5.05 -10.00 -2.09
C TYR A 85 6.50 -10.00 -1.63
N SER A 86 6.74 -10.66 -0.51
CA SER A 86 8.07 -10.91 0.06
C SER A 86 8.13 -12.36 0.54
N ASN A 87 9.33 -12.94 0.55
CA ASN A 87 9.58 -14.28 1.11
C ASN A 87 10.02 -14.25 2.58
N GLY A 88 10.13 -13.07 3.18
CA GLY A 88 10.49 -12.87 4.57
C GLY A 88 9.53 -11.92 5.27
N ILE A 89 9.59 -11.90 6.59
CA ILE A 89 8.77 -11.01 7.42
C ILE A 89 9.25 -9.57 7.24
N GLU A 90 8.30 -8.64 7.12
CA GLU A 90 8.51 -7.18 7.13
C GLU A 90 9.58 -6.69 6.15
N ARG A 91 9.56 -7.20 4.91
CA ARG A 91 10.51 -6.78 3.88
C ARG A 91 9.90 -5.73 2.97
N GLY A 92 10.64 -4.65 2.81
CA GLY A 92 10.36 -3.63 1.82
C GLY A 92 9.10 -2.82 2.12
N ARG A 93 9.10 -1.59 1.63
CA ARG A 93 7.97 -0.67 1.71
C ARG A 93 7.33 -0.50 0.34
N LEU A 94 6.01 -0.47 0.30
CA LEU A 94 5.22 -0.11 -0.87
C LEU A 94 4.66 1.30 -0.67
N THR A 95 4.93 2.22 -1.59
CA THR A 95 4.49 3.63 -1.50
C THR A 95 3.61 4.01 -2.69
N VAL A 96 2.46 4.62 -2.38
CA VAL A 96 1.52 5.21 -3.34
C VAL A 96 1.70 6.72 -3.33
N ALA A 97 2.44 7.23 -4.32
CA ALA A 97 2.69 8.65 -4.57
C ALA A 97 1.84 9.21 -5.74
N GLY A 98 1.26 8.32 -6.54
CA GLY A 98 0.32 8.60 -7.61
C GLY A 98 -1.09 8.91 -7.12
N ASN A 99 -1.86 9.70 -7.89
CA ASN A 99 -3.20 10.14 -7.46
C ASN A 99 -4.17 8.99 -7.18
N ASN A 100 -4.14 7.93 -7.98
CA ASN A 100 -4.99 6.75 -7.82
C ASN A 100 -4.28 5.47 -8.28
N VAL A 101 -3.97 4.58 -7.33
CA VAL A 101 -3.34 3.27 -7.58
C VAL A 101 -4.31 2.17 -7.17
N VAL A 102 -4.66 1.27 -8.09
CA VAL A 102 -5.62 0.19 -7.86
C VAL A 102 -4.90 -1.15 -7.89
N PHE A 103 -4.90 -1.89 -6.78
CA PHE A 103 -4.32 -3.22 -6.68
C PHE A 103 -5.40 -4.29 -6.83
N THR A 104 -5.26 -5.15 -7.83
CA THR A 104 -6.25 -6.21 -8.14
C THR A 104 -5.85 -7.60 -7.64
N LYS A 105 -4.61 -7.74 -7.17
CA LYS A 105 -4.05 -8.99 -6.62
C LYS A 105 -3.71 -8.81 -5.14
N PRO A 106 -3.62 -9.91 -4.37
CA PRO A 106 -3.18 -9.85 -2.99
C PRO A 106 -1.80 -9.18 -2.85
N ILE A 107 -1.62 -8.42 -1.79
CA ILE A 107 -0.36 -7.79 -1.43
C ILE A 107 0.20 -8.50 -0.20
N GLY A 108 1.46 -8.91 -0.25
CA GLY A 108 2.16 -9.52 0.87
C GLY A 108 1.80 -10.98 1.14
N HIS A 109 0.93 -11.60 0.35
CA HIS A 109 0.63 -13.02 0.46
C HIS A 109 1.54 -13.86 -0.44
N ASP A 110 2.49 -14.59 0.15
CA ASP A 110 3.35 -15.55 -0.56
C ASP A 110 3.05 -17.03 -0.21
N GLY A 111 2.04 -17.26 0.64
CA GLY A 111 1.66 -18.58 1.14
C GLY A 111 2.54 -19.13 2.26
N MET A 112 3.59 -18.41 2.69
CA MET A 112 4.52 -18.86 3.74
C MET A 112 4.51 -17.99 4.99
N ASN A 113 4.30 -16.66 4.89
CA ASN A 113 4.34 -15.77 6.06
C ASN A 113 3.20 -14.75 6.09
N LEU A 114 2.55 -14.61 7.24
CA LEU A 114 1.71 -13.45 7.57
C LEU A 114 2.67 -12.25 7.82
N PHE A 115 2.35 -11.06 7.31
CA PHE A 115 3.17 -9.81 7.41
C PHE A 115 4.46 -9.80 6.59
N SER A 116 4.41 -10.17 5.30
CA SER A 116 5.64 -10.23 4.50
C SER A 116 6.18 -8.87 4.08
N ILE A 117 5.34 -7.82 4.02
CA ILE A 117 5.72 -6.45 3.63
C ILE A 117 5.70 -5.55 4.86
N SER A 118 6.69 -4.65 5.01
CA SER A 118 6.76 -3.80 6.20
C SER A 118 5.61 -2.80 6.25
N ALA A 119 5.36 -2.07 5.17
CA ALA A 119 4.27 -1.12 5.12
C ALA A 119 3.73 -0.89 3.70
N LEU A 120 2.44 -0.57 3.63
CA LEU A 120 1.85 0.19 2.53
C LEU A 120 1.71 1.65 2.98
N GLN A 121 2.46 2.55 2.39
CA GLN A 121 2.37 3.99 2.63
C GLN A 121 1.57 4.66 1.52
N ILE A 122 0.55 5.43 1.89
CA ILE A 122 -0.24 6.25 0.96
C ILE A 122 0.12 7.71 1.24
N GLU A 123 0.71 8.40 0.28
CA GLU A 123 1.13 9.78 0.46
C GLU A 123 -0.05 10.77 0.53
N ASN A 124 0.26 12.02 0.88
CA ASN A 124 -0.73 13.07 1.06
C ASN A 124 -1.57 13.30 -0.21
N ASN A 125 -2.88 13.41 -0.05
CA ASN A 125 -3.87 13.60 -1.12
C ASN A 125 -3.87 12.47 -2.17
N LYS A 126 -3.30 11.30 -1.84
CA LYS A 126 -3.27 10.13 -2.73
C LYS A 126 -4.31 9.10 -2.35
N THR A 127 -4.70 8.29 -3.33
CA THR A 127 -5.67 7.21 -3.15
C THR A 127 -5.06 5.88 -3.52
N ALA A 128 -5.19 4.89 -2.63
CA ALA A 128 -4.97 3.49 -2.95
C ALA A 128 -6.30 2.74 -2.90
N THR A 129 -6.55 1.86 -3.87
CA THR A 129 -7.70 0.94 -3.86
C THR A 129 -7.21 -0.49 -3.77
N LEU A 130 -7.66 -1.23 -2.78
CA LEU A 130 -7.44 -2.68 -2.63
C LEU A 130 -8.68 -3.43 -3.09
N LYS A 131 -8.51 -4.39 -4.02
CA LYS A 131 -9.57 -5.31 -4.47
C LYS A 131 -9.33 -6.75 -4.03
N SER A 132 -8.35 -6.96 -3.17
CA SER A 132 -7.92 -8.26 -2.66
C SER A 132 -7.22 -8.07 -1.31
N ASP A 133 -6.96 -9.18 -0.63
CA ASP A 133 -6.30 -9.23 0.67
C ASP A 133 -4.95 -8.50 0.72
N ILE A 134 -4.63 -7.99 1.90
CA ILE A 134 -3.34 -7.36 2.18
C ILE A 134 -2.75 -7.91 3.48
N TYR A 135 -1.45 -8.21 3.42
CA TYR A 135 -0.64 -8.77 4.49
C TYR A 135 0.65 -7.95 4.68
N SER A 136 0.50 -6.66 5.01
CA SER A 136 1.60 -5.82 5.50
C SER A 136 1.54 -5.66 7.01
N ASN A 137 2.63 -5.24 7.66
CA ASN A 137 2.55 -4.90 9.09
C ASN A 137 1.59 -3.72 9.31
N ASP A 138 1.84 -2.63 8.58
CA ASP A 138 1.04 -1.41 8.66
C ASP A 138 0.57 -0.92 7.28
N ILE A 139 -0.53 -0.17 7.30
CA ILE A 139 -0.97 0.73 6.24
C ILE A 139 -0.94 2.13 6.84
N VAL A 140 -0.08 2.97 6.27
CA VAL A 140 0.21 4.32 6.76
C VAL A 140 -0.47 5.33 5.84
N LEU A 141 -1.40 6.09 6.39
CA LEU A 141 -2.18 7.08 5.66
C LEU A 141 -1.60 8.48 5.84
N GLY A 142 -1.24 9.13 4.73
CA GLY A 142 -0.88 10.54 4.69
C GLY A 142 -2.07 11.48 4.85
N GLN A 143 -1.79 12.79 4.90
CA GLN A 143 -2.81 13.84 5.00
C GLN A 143 -3.79 13.80 3.83
N ASN A 144 -5.09 13.82 4.14
CA ASN A 144 -6.17 13.77 3.14
C ASN A 144 -6.03 12.60 2.14
N SER A 145 -5.28 11.57 2.51
CA SER A 145 -5.15 10.36 1.71
C SER A 145 -6.39 9.48 1.89
N LYS A 146 -6.57 8.54 0.96
CA LYS A 146 -7.70 7.63 0.99
C LYS A 146 -7.25 6.19 0.74
N LEU A 147 -7.63 5.30 1.64
CA LEU A 147 -7.63 3.86 1.41
C LEU A 147 -9.05 3.42 1.07
N ILE A 148 -9.25 2.93 -0.15
CA ILE A 148 -10.50 2.29 -0.58
C ILE A 148 -10.30 0.78 -0.52
N ILE A 149 -11.23 0.08 0.10
CA ILE A 149 -11.28 -1.39 0.09
C ILE A 149 -12.56 -1.80 -0.63
N ASP A 150 -12.41 -2.35 -1.83
CA ASP A 150 -13.48 -2.68 -2.75
C ASP A 150 -13.68 -4.20 -2.81
N SER A 151 -14.56 -4.70 -1.96
CA SER A 151 -14.99 -6.09 -1.84
C SER A 151 -16.07 -6.46 -2.85
N SER A 152 -16.25 -5.73 -3.97
CA SER A 152 -17.30 -6.03 -4.95
C SER A 152 -17.26 -7.46 -5.52
N LYS A 153 -16.07 -8.09 -5.55
CA LYS A 153 -15.85 -9.42 -6.13
C LYS A 153 -15.67 -10.55 -5.12
N GLN A 154 -15.17 -10.26 -3.94
CA GLN A 154 -14.79 -11.25 -2.92
C GLN A 154 -14.71 -10.61 -1.54
N ASN A 155 -14.70 -11.44 -0.49
CA ASN A 155 -14.29 -10.98 0.83
C ASN A 155 -12.84 -10.48 0.78
N ILE A 156 -12.50 -9.50 1.61
CA ILE A 156 -11.15 -8.97 1.71
C ILE A 156 -10.69 -9.01 3.17
N ASP A 157 -9.61 -9.74 3.42
CA ASP A 157 -8.91 -9.76 4.70
C ASP A 157 -7.81 -8.69 4.72
N VAL A 158 -7.87 -7.82 5.73
CA VAL A 158 -6.88 -6.77 5.98
C VAL A 158 -6.07 -7.17 7.21
N TRP A 159 -4.94 -7.84 6.97
CA TRP A 159 -3.98 -8.25 8.00
C TRP A 159 -2.96 -7.16 8.31
N SER A 160 -3.40 -5.91 8.39
CA SER A 160 -2.52 -4.75 8.57
C SER A 160 -3.14 -3.76 9.54
N GLY A 161 -2.33 -3.23 10.45
CA GLY A 161 -2.74 -2.08 11.25
C GLY A 161 -2.93 -0.90 10.31
N VAL A 162 -4.00 -0.12 10.44
CA VAL A 162 -4.22 1.07 9.60
C VAL A 162 -4.06 2.29 10.47
N ALA A 163 -3.14 3.21 10.18
CA ALA A 163 -2.94 4.40 11.01
C ALA A 163 -2.61 5.63 10.17
N SER A 164 -2.95 6.81 10.69
CA SER A 164 -2.49 8.08 10.14
C SER A 164 -1.02 8.33 10.51
N ASN A 165 -0.21 8.88 9.60
CA ASN A 165 1.17 9.27 9.93
C ASN A 165 1.28 10.62 10.66
N ASN A 166 0.18 11.35 10.82
CA ASN A 166 0.17 12.69 11.41
C ASN A 166 -0.71 12.74 12.67
N PRO A 167 -0.23 13.31 13.79
CA PRO A 167 -1.02 13.51 15.01
C PRO A 167 -1.99 14.72 14.97
N GLY A 168 -2.44 15.19 13.80
CA GLY A 168 -3.23 16.44 13.59
C GLY A 168 -4.70 16.26 13.15
N ASP A 169 -5.30 17.27 12.52
CA ASP A 169 -6.68 17.17 11.95
C ASP A 169 -6.76 16.62 10.53
N ASP A 170 -5.61 16.56 9.89
CA ASP A 170 -5.40 16.14 8.52
C ASP A 170 -5.16 14.62 8.41
N HIS A 171 -6.13 13.83 8.84
CA HIS A 171 -6.03 12.37 8.89
C HIS A 171 -6.52 11.70 7.59
N GLY A 172 -6.02 10.48 7.31
CA GLY A 172 -6.47 9.69 6.17
C GLY A 172 -7.88 9.11 6.35
N ILE A 173 -8.56 8.84 5.23
CA ILE A 173 -9.91 8.26 5.17
C ILE A 173 -9.82 6.78 4.78
N VAL A 174 -10.60 5.95 5.47
CA VAL A 174 -10.85 4.55 5.06
C VAL A 174 -12.26 4.44 4.48
N GLU A 175 -12.40 3.90 3.28
CA GLU A 175 -13.68 3.74 2.59
C GLU A 175 -13.89 2.28 2.19
N VAL A 176 -14.92 1.64 2.75
CA VAL A 176 -15.32 0.26 2.44
C VAL A 176 -16.43 0.28 1.39
N LYS A 177 -16.24 -0.46 0.30
CA LYS A 177 -17.16 -0.62 -0.83
C LYS A 177 -17.39 -2.08 -1.15
N GLY A 178 -18.57 -2.41 -1.65
CA GLY A 178 -18.90 -3.73 -2.16
C GLY A 178 -19.67 -4.57 -1.15
N LYS A 179 -20.41 -5.56 -1.67
CA LYS A 179 -21.38 -6.37 -0.92
C LYS A 179 -20.77 -7.50 -0.08
N ASN A 180 -19.49 -7.82 -0.30
CA ASN A 180 -18.81 -8.88 0.45
C ASN A 180 -18.12 -8.29 1.70
N ALA A 181 -17.73 -9.15 2.62
CA ALA A 181 -17.14 -8.73 3.89
C ALA A 181 -15.73 -8.15 3.70
N VAL A 182 -15.47 -7.02 4.35
CA VAL A 182 -14.12 -6.52 4.63
C VAL A 182 -13.81 -6.78 6.09
N ILE A 183 -12.76 -7.57 6.37
CA ILE A 183 -12.40 -8.00 7.71
C ILE A 183 -11.07 -7.36 8.09
N PHE A 184 -11.12 -6.39 9.00
CA PHE A 184 -9.94 -5.79 9.62
C PHE A 184 -9.48 -6.66 10.77
N ARG A 185 -8.33 -7.33 10.59
CA ARG A 185 -7.77 -8.29 11.56
C ARG A 185 -6.91 -7.60 12.62
N LYS A 186 -6.45 -6.39 12.34
CA LYS A 186 -5.66 -5.52 13.24
C LYS A 186 -6.40 -4.19 13.47
N SER A 187 -5.90 -3.40 14.41
CA SER A 187 -6.49 -2.11 14.78
C SER A 187 -6.58 -1.15 13.59
N VAL A 188 -7.64 -0.34 13.59
CA VAL A 188 -7.82 0.78 12.65
C VAL A 188 -7.77 2.07 13.44
N GLY A 189 -6.73 2.85 13.21
CA GLY A 189 -6.26 3.96 14.02
C GLY A 189 -5.46 3.50 15.25
N LEU A 190 -4.76 4.46 15.85
CA LEU A 190 -4.24 4.37 17.21
C LEU A 190 -4.80 5.55 18.02
N GLN A 191 -4.72 5.48 19.36
CA GLN A 191 -5.28 6.52 20.23
C GLN A 191 -4.83 7.93 19.84
N ASP A 192 -3.53 8.08 19.53
CA ASP A 192 -2.90 9.34 19.12
C ASP A 192 -2.84 9.53 17.60
N PHE A 193 -3.11 8.47 16.82
CA PHE A 193 -3.03 8.43 15.36
C PHE A 193 -4.33 7.91 14.74
N ARG A 194 -5.43 8.58 15.09
CA ARG A 194 -6.79 8.22 14.64
C ARG A 194 -6.92 8.37 13.12
N VAL A 195 -7.82 7.62 12.50
CA VAL A 195 -8.24 7.89 11.12
C VAL A 195 -9.30 9.01 11.10
N ALA A 196 -9.33 9.82 10.03
CA ALA A 196 -10.27 10.94 9.93
C ALA A 196 -11.70 10.43 9.90
N GLU A 197 -11.96 9.51 8.98
CA GLU A 197 -13.28 8.99 8.74
C GLU A 197 -13.19 7.55 8.24
N ILE A 198 -14.07 6.70 8.77
CA ILE A 198 -14.39 5.40 8.19
C ILE A 198 -15.75 5.51 7.51
N LYS A 199 -15.81 5.27 6.19
CA LYS A 199 -17.04 5.30 5.40
C LYS A 199 -17.44 3.90 5.00
N ILE A 200 -18.64 3.49 5.38
CA ILE A 200 -19.22 2.19 5.04
C ILE A 200 -20.58 2.46 4.37
N GLY A 201 -20.60 2.32 3.04
CA GLY A 201 -21.80 2.56 2.22
C GLY A 201 -22.91 1.51 2.43
N ASN A 202 -24.07 1.75 1.82
CA ASN A 202 -25.20 0.83 1.89
C ASN A 202 -24.84 -0.56 1.32
N GLU A 203 -25.37 -1.62 1.94
CA GLU A 203 -25.08 -3.04 1.63
C GLU A 203 -23.63 -3.49 1.85
N ASN A 204 -22.72 -2.60 2.26
CA ASN A 204 -21.31 -2.95 2.47
C ASN A 204 -21.10 -3.60 3.84
N LYS A 205 -20.30 -4.66 3.92
CA LYS A 205 -20.08 -5.38 5.17
C LYS A 205 -18.68 -5.12 5.72
N ALA A 206 -18.56 -4.73 6.98
CA ALA A 206 -17.27 -4.49 7.62
C ALA A 206 -17.20 -5.09 9.03
N GLU A 207 -16.15 -5.85 9.28
CA GLU A 207 -15.87 -6.47 10.58
C GLU A 207 -14.54 -5.95 11.13
N PHE A 208 -14.55 -5.43 12.35
CA PHE A 208 -13.35 -4.96 13.05
C PHE A 208 -13.04 -5.92 14.21
N LYS A 209 -12.00 -6.73 14.04
CA LYS A 209 -11.59 -7.76 15.01
C LYS A 209 -10.74 -7.22 16.16
N GLN A 210 -10.35 -5.96 16.09
CA GLN A 210 -9.49 -5.27 17.04
C GLN A 210 -9.98 -3.83 17.24
N ASN A 211 -9.28 -3.07 18.08
CA ASN A 211 -9.65 -1.70 18.44
C ASN A 211 -9.79 -0.76 17.22
N VAL A 212 -10.78 0.14 17.29
CA VAL A 212 -11.03 1.17 16.28
C VAL A 212 -10.95 2.55 16.92
N TYR A 213 -10.08 3.39 16.36
CA TYR A 213 -9.85 4.78 16.75
C TYR A 213 -10.08 5.69 15.54
N ALA A 214 -11.26 6.31 15.47
CA ALA A 214 -11.67 7.19 14.38
C ALA A 214 -12.29 8.49 14.90
N LYS A 215 -12.14 9.58 14.15
CA LYS A 215 -12.85 10.84 14.48
C LYS A 215 -14.32 10.79 14.06
N LYS A 216 -14.60 10.10 12.95
CA LYS A 216 -15.96 9.92 12.43
C LYS A 216 -16.13 8.54 11.81
N ILE A 217 -17.29 7.93 12.01
CA ILE A 217 -17.71 6.73 11.26
C ILE A 217 -19.06 7.04 10.63
N THR A 218 -19.13 6.94 9.31
CA THR A 218 -20.37 7.10 8.54
C THR A 218 -20.79 5.73 8.04
N VAL A 219 -21.89 5.21 8.60
CA VAL A 219 -22.44 3.91 8.24
C VAL A 219 -23.80 4.10 7.58
N ALA A 220 -23.91 3.66 6.33
CA ALA A 220 -25.17 3.49 5.62
C ALA A 220 -25.54 2.00 5.46
N SER A 221 -24.72 1.10 6.01
CA SER A 221 -24.93 -0.35 6.02
C SER A 221 -25.69 -0.83 7.26
N ASN A 222 -26.33 -2.00 7.13
CA ASN A 222 -26.93 -2.71 8.25
C ASN A 222 -25.98 -3.75 8.91
N ASP A 223 -24.76 -3.93 8.37
CA ASP A 223 -23.88 -5.06 8.73
C ASP A 223 -22.45 -4.56 9.04
N VAL A 224 -22.28 -4.03 10.24
CA VAL A 224 -21.00 -3.57 10.79
C VAL A 224 -20.80 -4.13 12.19
N GLU A 225 -19.69 -4.83 12.41
CA GLU A 225 -19.36 -5.47 13.69
C GLU A 225 -18.05 -4.92 14.27
N PHE A 226 -18.06 -4.56 15.56
CA PHE A 226 -16.87 -4.21 16.34
C PHE A 226 -16.72 -5.24 17.46
N GLN A 227 -15.60 -5.97 17.47
CA GLN A 227 -15.36 -7.04 18.47
C GLN A 227 -14.60 -6.56 19.70
N GLU A 228 -13.85 -5.46 19.57
CA GLU A 228 -13.11 -4.85 20.67
C GLU A 228 -13.50 -3.39 20.86
N LYS A 229 -12.64 -2.58 21.51
CA LYS A 229 -12.95 -1.21 21.88
C LYS A 229 -13.15 -0.33 20.64
N LEU A 230 -14.26 0.38 20.63
CA LEU A 230 -14.51 1.50 19.73
C LEU A 230 -14.27 2.82 20.51
N ASP A 231 -13.25 3.58 20.11
CA ASP A 231 -12.91 4.88 20.69
C ASP A 231 -13.16 5.99 19.67
N MET A 232 -14.24 6.72 19.88
CA MET A 232 -14.65 7.87 19.08
C MET A 232 -14.36 9.14 19.88
N THR A 233 -13.70 10.13 19.28
CA THR A 233 -13.60 11.45 19.92
C THR A 233 -14.91 12.19 19.73
N GLN A 234 -15.43 12.80 20.80
CA GLN A 234 -16.45 13.84 20.65
C GLN A 234 -15.84 14.97 19.81
N TYR A 235 -16.42 15.22 18.63
CA TYR A 235 -16.24 16.49 17.95
C TYR A 235 -16.96 17.53 18.82
N ASN A 236 -16.25 18.22 19.71
CA ASN A 236 -16.83 19.34 20.44
C ASN A 236 -17.29 20.37 19.40
N GLN A 237 -18.61 20.47 19.21
CA GLN A 237 -19.24 21.51 18.39
C GLN A 237 -19.28 22.87 19.13
N ASP A 238 -18.45 23.06 20.15
CA ASP A 238 -18.43 24.27 20.98
C ASP A 238 -17.44 25.33 20.48
N ASN A 239 -17.42 25.56 19.17
CA ASN A 239 -16.93 26.82 18.59
C ASN A 239 -18.07 27.62 17.94
N ARG A 240 -19.30 27.47 18.46
CA ARG A 240 -20.37 28.45 18.23
C ARG A 240 -20.50 29.37 19.44
N GLY A 241 -19.75 30.48 19.37
CA GLY A 241 -20.23 31.77 19.85
C GLY A 241 -19.65 32.29 21.15
N TYR A 242 -18.70 33.22 21.03
CA TYR A 242 -18.64 34.51 21.73
C TYR A 242 -17.91 35.44 20.74
N ARG A 243 -18.55 36.39 20.04
CA ARG A 243 -19.07 37.69 20.53
C ARG A 243 -18.21 38.28 21.63
#